data_AF-A0A9P8PDX2-F1
#
_entry.id   AF-A0A9P8PDX2-F1
#
_cell.length_a   1.000
_cell.length_b   1.000
_cell.length_c   1.000
_cell.angle_alpha   90.00
_cell.angle_beta   90.00
_cell.angle_gamma   90.00
#
_symmetry.space_group_name_H-M   'P 1'
#
loop_
_entity.id
_entity.type
_entity.pdbx_description
1 polymer ?
#
loop_
_entity_poly.entity_id
_entity_poly.type
_entity_poly.pdbx_seq_one_letter_code
_entity_poly.pdbx_strand_id
1 'polypeptide(L)'
;MSAKAGGRASRTAKHHDQPLKYVRFDGLRKAAEFSLQETVNKLTLDKLVECYPEVDRATLADFQQQITDMWTSKALDEFQGIYEEKDLEQRLNELDEIVYESQQRQTRKDAAFEIHRLAPHEIVENRLINLKQRSIDVLATKLASLKSENSALVSQIKQLHNESVDNFRSVETSIGQLESLDQMRDQLSDERFEQLLKYITEKCF
;
A
#
# COMPACT_ATOMS: atom_id res chain seq x y z
N MET A 1 -29.97 6.92 -57.79
CA MET A 1 -30.14 7.47 -56.43
C MET A 1 -28.88 7.15 -55.65
N SER A 2 -27.97 8.12 -55.53
CA SER A 2 -26.62 7.92 -54.98
C SER A 2 -26.62 7.77 -53.47
N ALA A 3 -26.10 6.65 -52.99
CA ALA A 3 -25.76 6.44 -51.60
C ALA A 3 -24.51 7.26 -51.24
N LYS A 4 -24.68 8.22 -50.33
CA LYS A 4 -23.58 9.05 -49.81
C LYS A 4 -23.08 8.41 -48.51
N ALA A 5 -22.05 7.58 -48.65
CA ALA A 5 -21.21 7.17 -47.54
C ALA A 5 -20.22 8.29 -47.19
N GLY A 6 -19.87 8.41 -45.91
CA GLY A 6 -18.61 9.07 -45.52
C GLY A 6 -18.75 10.04 -44.35
N GLY A 7 -18.05 9.71 -43.26
CA GLY A 7 -17.50 10.74 -42.38
C GLY A 7 -17.97 10.76 -40.93
N ARG A 8 -18.06 9.62 -40.24
CA ARG A 8 -17.98 9.64 -38.76
C ARG A 8 -16.52 9.91 -38.40
N ALA A 9 -16.19 11.18 -38.21
CA ALA A 9 -14.93 11.60 -37.62
C ALA A 9 -14.80 10.95 -36.23
N SER A 10 -13.96 9.93 -36.14
CA SER A 10 -13.49 9.37 -34.88
C SER A 10 -12.68 10.48 -34.19
N ARG A 11 -13.33 11.22 -33.29
CA ARG A 11 -12.63 12.07 -32.33
C ARG A 11 -11.85 11.13 -31.42
N THR A 12 -10.58 10.93 -31.77
CA THR A 12 -9.59 10.35 -30.89
C THR A 12 -9.56 11.17 -29.62
N ALA A 13 -10.10 10.59 -28.54
CA ALA A 13 -9.95 11.13 -27.21
C ALA A 13 -8.44 11.15 -26.91
N LYS A 14 -7.84 12.33 -26.97
CA LYS A 14 -6.50 12.55 -26.43
C LYS A 14 -6.57 12.23 -24.94
N HIS A 15 -6.05 11.07 -24.57
CA HIS A 15 -5.88 10.68 -23.19
C HIS A 15 -4.85 11.65 -22.59
N HIS A 16 -5.33 12.68 -21.91
CA HIS A 16 -4.49 13.61 -21.19
C HIS A 16 -4.24 13.01 -19.80
N ASP A 17 -3.23 12.15 -19.69
CA ASP A 17 -2.56 11.94 -18.40
C ASP A 17 -1.77 13.22 -18.10
N GLN A 18 -2.48 14.25 -17.62
CA GLN A 18 -1.80 15.39 -17.02
C GLN A 18 -1.38 14.98 -15.61
N PRO A 19 -0.11 15.19 -15.23
CA PRO A 19 0.30 14.95 -13.87
C PRO A 19 -0.46 15.89 -12.92
N LEU A 20 -0.81 15.38 -11.74
CA LEU A 20 -1.42 16.17 -10.68
C LEU A 20 -0.55 17.40 -10.39
N LYS A 21 -1.15 18.58 -10.51
CA LYS A 21 -0.46 19.86 -10.29
C LYS A 21 -1.21 20.64 -9.23
N TYR A 22 -0.52 20.94 -8.13
CA TYR A 22 -1.01 21.84 -7.10
C TYR A 22 -0.92 23.29 -7.61
N VAL A 23 -2.06 23.95 -7.71
CA VAL A 23 -2.15 25.31 -8.29
C VAL A 23 -2.98 26.26 -7.46
N ARG A 24 -3.89 25.74 -6.63
CA ARG A 24 -4.88 26.57 -5.94
C ARG A 24 -4.28 27.39 -4.80
N PHE A 25 -3.44 26.78 -3.98
CA PHE A 25 -2.77 27.50 -2.88
C PHE A 25 -1.84 28.59 -3.42
N ASP A 26 -1.01 28.27 -4.40
CA ASP A 26 -0.16 29.25 -5.08
C ASP A 26 -0.97 30.38 -5.75
N GLY A 27 -2.11 30.04 -6.36
CA GLY A 27 -3.03 31.01 -6.95
C GLY A 27 -3.62 31.95 -5.90
N LEU A 28 -4.03 31.42 -4.75
CA LEU A 28 -4.56 32.20 -3.64
C LEU A 28 -3.50 33.17 -3.10
N ARG A 29 -2.28 32.69 -2.84
CA ARG A 29 -1.16 33.50 -2.36
C ARG A 29 -0.86 34.66 -3.32
N LYS A 30 -0.71 34.36 -4.61
CA LYS A 30 -0.45 35.37 -5.65
C LYS A 30 -1.59 36.40 -5.74
N ALA A 31 -2.84 35.97 -5.63
CA ALA A 31 -3.98 36.88 -5.65
C ALA A 31 -4.01 37.79 -4.42
N ALA A 32 -3.65 37.28 -3.24
CA ALA A 32 -3.57 38.05 -2.00
C ALA A 32 -2.42 39.09 -2.06
N GLU A 33 -1.22 38.67 -2.47
CA GLU A 33 -0.07 39.55 -2.68
C GLU A 33 -0.37 40.64 -3.71
N PHE A 34 -0.98 40.27 -4.83
CA PHE A 34 -1.37 41.22 -5.87
C PHE A 34 -2.40 42.25 -5.36
N SER A 35 -3.41 41.80 -4.61
CA SER A 35 -4.43 42.68 -4.05
C SER A 35 -3.86 43.64 -3.01
N LEU A 36 -2.90 43.18 -2.19
CA LEU A 36 -2.17 44.01 -1.24
C LEU A 36 -1.36 45.08 -1.97
N GLN A 37 -0.61 44.68 -3.01
CA GLN A 37 0.20 45.62 -3.79
C GLN A 37 -0.67 46.69 -4.46
N GLU A 38 -1.80 46.30 -5.07
CA GLU A 38 -2.72 47.25 -5.70
C GLU A 38 -3.33 48.22 -4.68
N THR A 39 -3.57 47.77 -3.45
CA THR A 39 -4.08 48.61 -2.36
C THR A 39 -3.03 49.63 -1.92
N VAL A 40 -1.80 49.17 -1.68
CA VAL A 40 -0.66 50.01 -1.30
C VAL A 40 -0.34 51.04 -2.38
N ASN A 41 -0.39 50.64 -3.66
CA ASN A 41 -0.15 51.53 -4.81
C ASN A 41 -1.14 52.72 -4.88
N LYS A 42 -2.30 52.65 -4.22
CA LYS A 42 -3.24 53.78 -4.17
C LYS A 42 -2.81 54.88 -3.20
N LEU A 43 -1.92 54.59 -2.27
CA LEU A 43 -1.31 55.53 -1.33
C LEU A 43 -0.14 56.24 -2.02
N THR A 44 -0.46 57.21 -2.87
CA THR A 44 0.54 58.00 -3.59
C THR A 44 0.93 59.25 -2.81
N LEU A 45 2.19 59.69 -2.97
CA LEU A 45 2.70 60.91 -2.34
C LEU A 45 1.86 62.14 -2.68
N ASP A 46 1.40 62.27 -3.92
CA ASP A 46 0.62 63.44 -4.35
C ASP A 46 -0.72 63.54 -3.61
N LYS A 47 -1.38 62.40 -3.33
CA LYS A 47 -2.60 62.38 -2.51
C LYS A 47 -2.33 62.76 -1.05
N LEU A 48 -1.17 62.34 -0.52
CA LEU A 48 -0.78 62.73 0.84
C LEU A 48 -0.51 64.23 0.93
N VAL A 49 0.14 64.82 -0.07
CA VAL A 49 0.35 66.28 -0.14
C VAL A 49 -0.96 67.04 -0.28
N GLU A 50 -1.92 66.52 -1.05
CA GLU A 50 -3.26 67.11 -1.18
C GLU A 50 -4.02 67.09 0.16
N CYS A 51 -3.92 66.00 0.93
CA CYS A 51 -4.59 65.88 2.23
C CYS A 51 -3.86 66.61 3.37
N TYR A 52 -2.55 66.82 3.27
CA TYR A 52 -1.71 67.43 4.31
C TYR A 52 -0.78 68.53 3.76
N PRO A 53 -1.34 69.64 3.25
CA PRO A 53 -0.56 70.67 2.55
C PRO A 53 0.39 71.47 3.45
N GLU A 54 0.19 71.45 4.77
CA GLU A 54 1.02 72.18 5.74
C GLU A 54 2.31 71.44 6.13
N VAL A 55 2.42 70.16 5.75
CA VAL A 55 3.56 69.30 6.10
C VAL A 55 4.58 69.30 4.96
N ASP A 56 5.87 69.30 5.31
CA ASP A 56 6.94 69.21 4.33
C ASP A 56 6.87 67.91 3.51
N ARG A 57 7.12 68.03 2.20
CA ARG A 57 7.00 66.93 1.24
C ARG A 57 7.99 65.80 1.52
N ALA A 58 9.20 66.11 2.03
CA ALA A 58 10.17 65.07 2.37
C ALA A 58 9.69 64.25 3.57
N THR A 59 9.12 64.90 4.58
CA THR A 59 8.54 64.21 5.74
C THR A 59 7.37 63.30 5.34
N LEU A 60 6.52 63.75 4.42
CA LEU A 60 5.42 62.93 3.88
C LEU A 60 5.90 61.73 3.05
N ALA A 61 7.01 61.88 2.33
CA ALA A 61 7.62 60.78 1.56
C ALA A 61 8.20 59.71 2.49
N ASP A 62 8.93 60.11 3.55
CA ASP A 62 9.45 59.19 4.55
C ASP A 62 8.32 58.45 5.28
N PHE A 63 7.23 59.17 5.60
CA PHE A 63 6.04 58.58 6.21
C PHE A 63 5.33 57.59 5.28
N GLN A 64 5.14 57.94 4.01
CA GLN A 64 4.55 57.06 3.00
C GLN A 64 5.33 55.75 2.89
N GLN A 65 6.66 55.84 2.81
CA GLN A 65 7.54 54.68 2.74
C GLN A 65 7.41 53.81 3.99
N GLN A 66 7.50 54.42 5.18
CA GLN A 66 7.37 53.70 6.45
C GLN A 66 6.03 52.98 6.60
N ILE A 67 4.92 53.64 6.26
CA ILE A 67 3.59 53.01 6.30
C ILE A 67 3.50 51.89 5.28
N THR A 68 3.99 52.10 4.08
CA THR A 68 3.95 51.10 3.01
C THR A 68 4.72 49.84 3.41
N ASP A 69 5.93 50.00 3.94
CA ASP A 69 6.78 48.88 4.36
C ASP A 69 6.18 48.15 5.57
N MET A 70 5.76 48.91 6.59
CA MET A 70 5.14 48.34 7.78
C MET A 70 3.84 47.59 7.44
N TRP A 71 2.97 48.20 6.64
CA TRP A 71 1.70 47.60 6.24
C TRP A 71 1.92 46.34 5.43
N THR A 72 2.82 46.39 4.45
CA THR A 72 3.11 45.25 3.59
C THR A 72 3.68 44.09 4.40
N SER A 73 4.67 44.35 5.26
CA SER A 73 5.25 43.32 6.12
C SER A 73 4.20 42.69 7.03
N LYS A 74 3.45 43.51 7.80
CA LYS A 74 2.46 42.98 8.73
C LYS A 74 1.34 42.23 8.03
N ALA A 75 0.85 42.72 6.88
CA ALA A 75 -0.19 42.03 6.14
C ALA A 75 0.27 40.67 5.62
N LEU A 76 1.51 40.56 5.13
CA LEU A 76 2.08 39.28 4.69
C LEU A 76 2.27 38.30 5.86
N ASP A 77 2.74 38.78 7.00
CA ASP A 77 2.90 37.96 8.21
C ASP A 77 1.53 37.44 8.71
N GLU A 78 0.51 38.28 8.72
CA GLU A 78 -0.86 37.89 9.10
C GLU A 78 -1.48 36.91 8.08
N PHE A 79 -1.25 37.10 6.77
CA PHE A 79 -1.69 36.14 5.76
C PHE A 79 -1.05 34.77 6.00
N GLN A 80 0.26 34.74 6.28
CA GLN A 80 0.96 33.50 6.59
C GLN A 80 0.40 32.84 7.85
N GLY A 81 0.15 33.61 8.91
CA GLY A 81 -0.50 33.12 10.13
C GLY A 81 -1.85 32.48 9.84
N ILE A 82 -2.70 33.11 9.01
CA ILE A 82 -4.00 32.56 8.62
C ILE A 82 -3.84 31.26 7.81
N TYR A 83 -2.85 31.20 6.90
CA TYR A 83 -2.59 30.00 6.09
C TYR A 83 -2.23 28.80 6.98
N GLU A 84 -1.41 29.02 8.00
CA GLU A 84 -0.99 28.00 8.96
C GLU A 84 -2.12 27.61 9.91
N GLU A 85 -2.82 28.57 10.52
CA GLU A 85 -3.92 28.30 11.46
C GLU A 85 -5.05 27.48 10.84
N LYS A 86 -5.33 27.70 9.56
CA LYS A 86 -6.42 27.04 8.84
C LYS A 86 -5.96 25.82 8.05
N ASP A 87 -4.65 25.58 8.00
CA ASP A 87 -4.05 24.51 7.20
C ASP A 87 -4.51 24.57 5.74
N LEU A 88 -4.44 25.78 5.16
CA LEU A 88 -5.02 26.06 3.85
C LEU A 88 -4.26 25.39 2.72
N GLU A 89 -2.96 25.22 2.86
CA GLU A 89 -2.13 24.53 1.87
C GLU A 89 -2.58 23.07 1.71
N GLN A 90 -2.67 22.32 2.82
CA GLN A 90 -3.13 20.93 2.77
C GLN A 90 -4.54 20.84 2.19
N ARG A 91 -5.49 21.64 2.67
CA ARG A 91 -6.89 21.60 2.21
C ARG A 91 -7.06 21.94 0.73
N LEU A 92 -6.30 22.90 0.22
CA LEU A 92 -6.36 23.28 -1.19
C LEU A 92 -5.65 22.25 -2.07
N ASN A 93 -4.62 21.58 -1.56
CA ASN A 93 -3.98 20.45 -2.23
C ASN A 93 -4.91 19.24 -2.31
N GLU A 94 -5.60 18.91 -1.22
CA GLU A 94 -6.67 17.89 -1.20
C GLU A 94 -7.78 18.23 -2.20
N LEU A 95 -8.15 19.52 -2.33
CA LEU A 95 -9.12 19.95 -3.33
C LEU A 95 -8.59 19.78 -4.76
N ASP A 96 -7.32 20.08 -5.02
CA ASP A 96 -6.66 19.83 -6.31
C ASP A 96 -6.72 18.33 -6.67
N GLU A 97 -6.48 17.45 -5.69
CA GLU A 97 -6.59 15.99 -5.83
C GLU A 97 -8.02 15.55 -6.16
N ILE A 98 -9.02 16.02 -5.41
CA ILE A 98 -10.43 15.69 -5.66
C ILE A 98 -10.86 16.14 -7.07
N VAL A 99 -10.45 17.32 -7.50
CA VAL A 99 -10.76 17.84 -8.84
C VAL A 99 -10.08 16.99 -9.92
N TYR A 100 -8.81 16.63 -9.71
CA TYR A 100 -8.08 15.76 -10.62
C TYR A 100 -8.75 14.39 -10.76
N GLU A 101 -9.09 13.74 -9.65
CA GLU A 101 -9.83 12.48 -9.66
C GLU A 101 -11.18 12.62 -10.39
N SER A 102 -11.90 13.72 -10.15
CA SER A 102 -13.20 13.97 -10.77
C SER A 102 -13.09 14.12 -12.29
N GLN A 103 -12.05 14.80 -12.78
CA GLN A 103 -11.75 14.91 -14.21
C GLN A 103 -11.40 13.54 -14.82
N GLN A 104 -10.65 12.72 -14.09
CA GLN A 104 -10.33 11.36 -14.53
C GLN A 104 -11.58 10.47 -14.63
N ARG A 105 -12.48 10.53 -13.64
CA ARG A 105 -13.78 9.84 -13.67
C ARG A 105 -14.66 10.31 -14.84
N GLN A 106 -14.64 11.62 -15.13
CA GLN A 106 -15.37 12.17 -16.27
C GLN A 106 -14.84 11.63 -17.60
N THR A 107 -13.53 11.50 -17.76
CA THR A 107 -12.90 10.86 -18.93
C THR A 107 -13.32 9.39 -19.07
N ARG A 108 -13.39 8.67 -17.94
CA ARG A 108 -13.84 7.26 -17.88
C ARG A 108 -15.34 7.08 -18.12
N LYS A 109 -16.13 8.17 -18.13
CA LYS A 109 -17.60 8.19 -18.19
C LYS A 109 -18.24 7.46 -17.01
N ASP A 110 -17.62 7.55 -15.84
CA ASP A 110 -18.23 7.07 -14.61
C ASP A 110 -19.50 7.88 -14.30
N ALA A 111 -20.48 7.24 -13.65
CA ALA A 111 -21.72 7.90 -13.26
C ALA A 111 -21.43 9.06 -12.29
N ALA A 112 -22.15 10.17 -12.46
CA ALA A 112 -22.04 11.31 -11.55
C ALA A 112 -22.42 10.89 -10.12
N PHE A 113 -21.54 11.19 -9.16
CA PHE A 113 -21.75 10.86 -7.75
C PHE A 113 -22.51 11.99 -7.05
N GLU A 114 -23.79 11.78 -6.77
CA GLU A 114 -24.64 12.78 -6.13
C GLU A 114 -24.65 12.61 -4.60
N ILE A 115 -23.73 13.31 -3.92
CA ILE A 115 -23.54 13.22 -2.46
C ILE A 115 -24.84 13.47 -1.69
N HIS A 116 -25.68 14.41 -2.17
CA HIS A 116 -26.92 14.82 -1.50
C HIS A 116 -28.03 13.77 -1.53
N ARG A 117 -27.89 12.71 -2.32
CA ARG A 117 -28.84 11.61 -2.37
C ARG A 117 -28.46 10.44 -1.47
N LEU A 118 -27.25 10.43 -0.90
CA LEU A 118 -26.82 9.36 -0.02
C LEU A 118 -27.54 9.45 1.33
N ALA A 119 -28.18 8.35 1.70
CA ALA A 119 -28.71 8.18 3.03
C ALA A 119 -27.56 7.95 4.03
N PRO A 120 -27.73 8.33 5.31
CA PRO A 120 -26.67 8.17 6.32
C PRO A 120 -26.14 6.74 6.45
N HIS A 121 -26.99 5.73 6.25
CA HIS A 121 -26.59 4.32 6.31
C HIS A 121 -25.64 3.94 5.16
N GLU A 122 -25.85 4.46 3.95
CA GLU A 122 -25.01 4.19 2.78
C GLU A 122 -23.60 4.78 2.96
N ILE A 123 -23.48 5.92 3.63
CA ILE A 123 -22.18 6.53 3.97
C ILE A 123 -21.40 5.63 4.95
N VAL A 124 -22.09 5.12 5.97
CA VAL A 124 -21.49 4.20 6.95
C VAL A 124 -21.11 2.88 6.28
N GLU A 125 -21.97 2.32 5.44
CA GLU A 125 -21.69 1.09 4.70
C GLU A 125 -20.49 1.23 3.77
N ASN A 126 -20.37 2.35 3.05
CA ASN A 126 -19.21 2.58 2.18
C ASN A 126 -17.90 2.60 2.98
N ARG A 127 -17.90 3.22 4.16
CA ARG A 127 -16.75 3.18 5.06
C ARG A 127 -16.46 1.77 5.59
N LEU A 128 -17.50 0.98 5.86
CA LEU A 128 -17.38 -0.42 6.28
C LEU A 128 -16.83 -1.31 5.16
N ILE A 129 -17.11 -1.03 3.88
CA ILE A 129 -16.60 -1.83 2.76
C ILE A 129 -15.06 -1.86 2.78
N ASN A 130 -14.40 -0.72 2.94
CA ASN A 130 -12.93 -0.67 3.00
C ASN A 130 -12.35 -1.46 4.19
N LEU A 131 -13.01 -1.41 5.35
CA LEU A 131 -12.61 -2.17 6.53
C LEU A 131 -12.83 -3.67 6.34
N LYS A 132 -13.98 -4.06 5.76
CA LYS A 132 -14.29 -5.45 5.41
C LYS A 132 -13.29 -5.99 4.40
N GLN A 133 -12.92 -5.22 3.38
CA GLN A 133 -11.94 -5.63 2.38
C GLN A 133 -10.57 -5.93 3.02
N ARG A 134 -10.07 -5.01 3.87
CA ARG A 134 -8.82 -5.27 4.62
C ARG A 134 -8.92 -6.52 5.49
N SER A 135 -10.06 -6.74 6.15
CA SER A 135 -10.29 -7.95 6.96
C SER A 135 -10.26 -9.22 6.11
N ILE A 136 -10.90 -9.19 4.93
CA ILE A 136 -10.87 -10.30 3.96
C ILE A 136 -9.43 -10.60 3.53
N ASP A 137 -8.64 -9.58 3.21
CA ASP A 137 -7.25 -9.76 2.76
C ASP A 137 -6.37 -10.40 3.87
N VAL A 138 -6.55 -9.95 5.12
CA VAL A 138 -5.86 -10.53 6.30
C VAL A 138 -6.30 -11.98 6.55
N LEU A 139 -7.59 -12.28 6.40
CA LEU A 139 -8.10 -13.65 6.57
C LEU A 139 -7.63 -14.57 5.43
N ALA A 140 -7.59 -14.07 4.20
CA ALA A 140 -7.12 -14.82 3.04
C ALA A 140 -5.64 -15.19 3.16
N THR A 141 -4.80 -14.25 3.60
CA THR A 141 -3.38 -14.52 3.87
C THR A 141 -3.17 -15.52 4.99
N LYS A 142 -3.91 -15.41 6.11
CA LYS A 142 -3.87 -16.41 7.18
C LYS A 142 -4.31 -17.80 6.72
N LEU A 143 -5.39 -17.88 5.93
CA LEU A 143 -5.89 -19.14 5.39
C LEU A 143 -4.87 -19.78 4.44
N ALA A 144 -4.20 -18.98 3.61
CA ALA A 144 -3.12 -19.46 2.75
C ALA A 144 -1.93 -20.01 3.58
N SER A 145 -1.52 -19.32 4.65
CA SER A 145 -0.48 -19.82 5.57
C SER A 145 -0.86 -21.16 6.19
N LEU A 146 -2.07 -21.26 6.77
CA LEU A 146 -2.55 -22.49 7.40
C LEU A 146 -2.66 -23.65 6.41
N LYS A 147 -3.09 -23.40 5.17
CA LYS A 147 -3.10 -24.43 4.12
C LYS A 147 -1.70 -24.92 3.79
N SER A 148 -0.72 -24.02 3.73
CA SER A 148 0.68 -24.37 3.48
C SER A 148 1.31 -25.13 4.67
N GLU A 149 1.00 -24.73 5.89
CA GLU A 149 1.46 -25.42 7.10
C GLU A 149 0.85 -26.83 7.20
N ASN A 150 -0.45 -26.94 6.94
CA ASN A 150 -1.14 -28.23 6.95
C ASN A 150 -0.60 -29.18 5.88
N SER A 151 -0.37 -28.69 4.65
CA SER A 151 0.24 -29.52 3.59
C SER A 151 1.67 -29.98 3.96
N ALA A 152 2.46 -29.11 4.59
CA ALA A 152 3.79 -29.46 5.09
C ALA A 152 3.73 -30.52 6.20
N LEU A 153 2.82 -30.37 7.18
CA LEU A 153 2.62 -31.34 8.26
C LEU A 153 2.15 -32.70 7.72
N VAL A 154 1.21 -32.71 6.78
CA VAL A 154 0.75 -33.95 6.12
C VAL A 154 1.91 -34.63 5.38
N SER A 155 2.79 -33.86 4.75
CA SER A 155 3.99 -34.41 4.10
C SER A 155 4.95 -35.03 5.12
N GLN A 156 5.18 -34.35 6.25
CA GLN A 156 6.04 -34.87 7.34
C GLN A 156 5.47 -36.16 7.95
N ILE A 157 4.15 -36.22 8.19
CA ILE A 157 3.49 -37.43 8.69
C ILE A 157 3.68 -38.59 7.72
N LYS A 158 3.51 -38.36 6.41
CA LYS A 158 3.73 -39.40 5.38
C LYS A 158 5.18 -39.87 5.36
N GLN A 159 6.13 -38.96 5.49
CA GLN A 159 7.54 -39.30 5.54
C GLN A 159 7.86 -40.17 6.78
N LEU A 160 7.45 -39.74 7.97
CA LEU A 160 7.63 -40.49 9.21
C LEU A 160 6.95 -41.86 9.17
N HIS A 161 5.78 -41.94 8.53
CA HIS A 161 5.08 -43.22 8.35
C HIS A 161 5.89 -44.17 7.47
N ASN A 162 6.42 -43.70 6.33
CA ASN A 162 7.26 -44.52 5.45
C ASN A 162 8.55 -44.95 6.15
N GLU A 163 9.22 -44.04 6.86
CA GLU A 163 10.42 -44.35 7.65
C GLU A 163 10.12 -45.42 8.72
N SER A 164 8.97 -45.34 9.38
CA SER A 164 8.53 -46.35 10.35
C SER A 164 8.31 -47.72 9.70
N VAL A 165 7.62 -47.76 8.54
CA VAL A 165 7.40 -49.01 7.78
C VAL A 165 8.73 -49.64 7.34
N ASP A 166 9.67 -48.82 6.86
CA ASP A 166 11.00 -49.30 6.45
C ASP A 166 11.81 -49.82 7.64
N ASN A 167 11.75 -49.13 8.79
CA ASN A 167 12.36 -49.60 10.04
C ASN A 167 11.74 -50.94 10.49
N PHE A 168 10.41 -51.09 10.43
CA PHE A 168 9.75 -52.35 10.76
C PHE A 168 10.22 -53.49 9.85
N ARG A 169 10.32 -53.26 8.53
CA ARG A 169 10.85 -54.24 7.58
C ARG A 169 12.31 -54.61 7.88
N SER A 170 13.13 -53.63 8.25
CA SER A 170 14.53 -53.86 8.62
C SER A 170 14.65 -54.72 9.89
N VAL A 171 13.81 -54.46 10.89
CA VAL A 171 13.72 -55.27 12.11
C VAL A 171 13.25 -56.69 11.80
N GLU A 172 12.21 -56.85 10.99
CA GLU A 172 11.68 -58.16 10.58
C GLU A 172 12.74 -58.98 9.81
N THR A 173 13.50 -58.33 8.93
CA THR A 173 14.63 -58.96 8.23
C THR A 173 15.73 -59.38 9.20
N SER A 174 16.05 -58.54 10.19
CA SER A 174 17.08 -58.85 11.20
C SER A 174 16.66 -60.01 12.10
N ILE A 175 15.37 -60.10 12.46
CA ILE A 175 14.80 -61.24 13.20
C ILE A 175 14.93 -62.52 12.36
N GLY A 176 14.54 -62.49 11.08
CA GLY A 176 14.69 -63.64 10.19
C GLY A 176 16.15 -64.09 10.02
N GLN A 177 17.10 -63.16 9.99
CA GLN A 177 18.53 -63.48 9.99
C GLN A 177 18.98 -64.14 11.30
N LEU A 178 18.49 -63.69 12.45
CA LEU A 178 18.79 -64.31 13.74
C LEU A 178 18.20 -65.71 13.83
N GLU A 179 16.97 -65.93 13.36
CA GLU A 179 16.36 -67.27 13.29
C GLU A 179 17.16 -68.23 12.40
N SER A 180 17.64 -67.74 11.25
CA SER A 180 18.52 -68.52 10.37
C SER A 180 19.86 -68.86 11.03
N LEU A 181 20.46 -67.91 11.77
CA LEU A 181 21.67 -68.16 12.55
C LEU A 181 21.44 -69.16 13.68
N ASP A 182 20.29 -69.11 14.35
CA ASP A 182 19.90 -70.05 15.39
C ASP A 182 19.78 -71.47 14.83
N GLN A 183 19.13 -71.63 13.67
CA GLN A 183 19.07 -72.91 12.95
C GLN A 183 20.44 -73.43 12.52
N MET A 184 21.32 -72.56 12.00
CA MET A 184 22.69 -72.96 11.64
C MET A 184 23.51 -73.38 12.86
N ARG A 185 23.33 -72.72 14.01
CA ARG A 185 23.98 -73.12 15.28
C ARG A 185 23.55 -74.53 15.68
N ASP A 186 22.25 -74.81 15.62
CA ASP A 186 21.71 -76.10 16.01
C ASP A 186 22.20 -77.22 15.09
N GLN A 187 22.27 -76.97 13.78
CA GLN A 187 22.87 -77.91 12.80
C GLN A 187 24.35 -78.19 13.07
N LEU A 188 25.15 -77.15 13.36
CA LEU A 188 26.57 -77.30 13.70
C LEU A 188 26.79 -78.06 15.01
N SER A 189 25.90 -77.87 15.99
CA SER A 189 25.91 -78.61 17.25
C SER A 189 25.69 -80.10 16.99
N ASP A 190 24.69 -80.44 16.17
CA ASP A 190 24.36 -81.82 15.84
C ASP A 190 25.46 -82.49 15.00
N GLU A 191 26.00 -81.81 13.98
CA GLU A 191 27.11 -82.34 13.18
C GLU A 191 28.39 -82.57 14.00
N ARG A 192 28.73 -81.65 14.92
CA ARG A 192 29.88 -81.86 15.84
C ARG A 192 29.63 -83.01 16.79
N PHE A 193 28.40 -83.17 17.27
CA PHE A 193 28.03 -84.27 18.14
C PHE A 193 28.13 -85.63 17.42
N GLU A 194 27.70 -85.69 16.15
CA GLU A 194 27.86 -86.87 15.29
C GLU A 194 29.33 -87.17 14.98
N GLN A 195 30.16 -86.16 14.70
CA GLN A 195 31.60 -86.34 14.49
C GLN A 195 32.31 -86.88 15.75
N LEU A 196 31.91 -86.42 16.94
CA LEU A 196 32.40 -86.94 18.21
C LEU A 196 31.98 -88.40 18.43
N LEU A 197 30.73 -88.75 18.12
CA LEU A 197 30.27 -90.14 18.17
C LEU A 197 31.08 -91.02 17.23
N LYS A 198 31.32 -90.56 15.99
CA LYS A 198 32.11 -91.29 15.00
C LYS A 198 33.55 -91.52 15.48
N TYR A 199 34.20 -90.48 16.02
CA TYR A 199 35.55 -90.58 16.57
C TYR A 199 35.64 -91.54 17.76
N ILE A 200 34.65 -91.52 18.66
CA ILE A 200 34.60 -92.46 19.80
C ILE A 200 34.40 -93.88 19.29
N THR A 201 33.53 -94.10 18.29
CA THR A 201 33.30 -95.43 17.71
C THR A 201 34.49 -95.97 16.93
N GLU A 202 35.29 -95.12 16.27
CA GLU A 202 36.49 -95.51 15.51
C GLU A 202 37.74 -95.70 16.38
N LYS A 203 37.77 -95.18 17.61
CA LYS A 203 38.89 -95.36 18.55
C LYS A 203 38.66 -96.37 19.67
N CYS A 204 37.41 -96.73 19.97
CA CYS A 204 37.06 -97.70 21.01
C CYS A 204 36.76 -99.11 20.50
N PHE A 205 36.88 -99.35 19.19
CA PHE A 205 36.93 -100.68 18.55
C PHE A 205 38.19 -100.78 17.70
#